data_AF-A0A542XEJ0-F1
#
_entry.id   AF-A0A542XEJ0-F1
#
_cell.length_a   1.000
_cell.length_b   1.000
_cell.length_c   1.000
_cell.angle_alpha   90.00
_cell.angle_beta   90.00
_cell.angle_gamma   90.00
#
_symmetry.space_group_name_H-M   'P 1'
#
loop_
_entity.id
_entity.type
_entity.pdbx_description
1 polymer ?
#
loop_
_entity_poly.entity_id
_entity_poly.type
_entity_poly.pdbx_seq_one_letter_code
_entity_poly.pdbx_strand_id
1 'polypeptide(L)'
;MPSELERWAKSQSLVPSRDERQHARAVSRLVREAQFDGLKVDAEAALTGRIMERAVDLDNYRKQLAGGDPVLDAVLTRIEVGFVDKALRTQRGFGSEFPL
;
A
#
# COMPACT_ATOMS: atom_id res chain seq x y z
N MET A 1 47.31 -18.95 -35.90
CA MET A 1 47.61 -19.16 -34.47
C MET A 1 46.73 -18.20 -33.69
N PRO A 2 45.81 -18.67 -32.82
CA PRO A 2 44.98 -17.76 -32.02
C PRO A 2 45.89 -16.97 -31.07
N SER A 3 45.62 -15.67 -30.93
CA SER A 3 46.45 -14.80 -30.09
C SER A 3 46.30 -15.17 -28.60
N GLU A 4 47.34 -14.98 -27.79
CA GLU A 4 47.27 -15.24 -26.34
C GLU A 4 46.16 -14.43 -25.65
N LEU A 5 45.81 -13.27 -26.21
CA LEU A 5 44.69 -12.43 -25.78
C LEU A 5 43.32 -13.12 -26.00
N GLU A 6 43.11 -13.77 -27.14
CA GLU A 6 41.89 -14.55 -27.39
C GLU A 6 41.78 -15.77 -26.48
N ARG A 7 42.92 -16.32 -26.06
CA ARG A 7 43.01 -17.46 -25.14
C ARG A 7 42.68 -17.04 -23.70
N TRP A 8 43.13 -15.86 -23.28
CA TRP A 8 42.78 -15.26 -21.99
C TRP A 8 41.30 -14.89 -21.91
N ALA A 9 40.76 -14.26 -22.96
CA ALA A 9 39.36 -13.90 -23.05
C ALA A 9 38.41 -15.12 -23.01
N LYS A 10 38.84 -16.28 -23.52
CA LYS A 10 38.10 -17.56 -23.39
C LYS A 10 38.24 -18.24 -22.03
N SER A 11 39.28 -17.91 -21.25
CA SER A 11 39.56 -18.54 -19.94
C SER A 11 38.90 -17.84 -18.75
N GLN A 12 38.52 -16.57 -18.91
CA GLN A 12 37.61 -15.90 -17.98
C GLN A 12 36.19 -16.36 -18.28
N SER A 13 35.79 -17.49 -17.72
CA SER A 13 34.38 -17.84 -17.69
C SER A 13 33.63 -16.68 -17.01
N LEU A 14 32.65 -16.07 -17.69
CA LEU A 14 31.66 -15.11 -17.17
C LEU A 14 30.74 -15.76 -16.12
N VAL A 15 31.27 -16.67 -15.30
CA VAL A 15 30.55 -17.36 -14.24
C VAL A 15 30.61 -16.46 -13.02
N PRO A 16 29.47 -15.91 -12.58
CA PRO A 16 29.48 -14.97 -11.47
C PRO A 16 30.07 -15.61 -10.22
N SER A 17 30.92 -14.84 -9.55
CA SER A 17 31.55 -15.26 -8.30
C SER A 17 30.50 -15.53 -7.22
N ARG A 18 30.88 -16.26 -6.17
CA ARG A 18 29.97 -16.53 -5.03
C ARG A 18 29.46 -15.23 -4.42
N ASP A 19 30.32 -14.22 -4.31
CA ASP A 19 30.01 -12.92 -3.73
C ASP A 19 29.08 -12.12 -4.63
N GLU A 20 29.30 -12.15 -5.95
CA GLU A 20 28.38 -11.54 -6.93
C GLU A 20 26.98 -12.15 -6.87
N ARG A 21 26.87 -13.48 -6.72
CA ARG A 21 25.57 -14.16 -6.55
C ARG A 21 24.90 -13.79 -5.23
N GLN A 22 25.67 -13.67 -4.15
CA GLN A 22 25.13 -13.25 -2.86
C GLN A 22 24.64 -11.80 -2.90
N HIS A 23 25.42 -10.91 -3.49
CA HIS A 23 25.04 -9.52 -3.73
C HIS A 23 23.78 -9.42 -4.59
N ALA A 24 23.72 -10.11 -5.73
CA ALA A 24 22.54 -10.13 -6.60
C ALA A 24 21.28 -10.63 -5.87
N ARG A 25 21.41 -11.63 -4.99
CA ARG A 25 20.30 -12.10 -4.14
C ARG A 25 19.86 -11.05 -3.12
N ALA A 26 20.80 -10.37 -2.47
CA ALA A 26 20.50 -9.31 -1.51
C ALA A 26 19.77 -8.14 -2.19
N VAL A 27 20.27 -7.66 -3.33
CA VAL A 27 19.62 -6.63 -4.14
C VAL A 27 18.23 -7.06 -4.59
N SER A 28 18.07 -8.30 -5.07
CA SER A 28 16.77 -8.83 -5.47
C SER A 28 15.76 -8.90 -4.31
N ARG A 29 16.22 -9.16 -3.08
CA ARG A 29 15.35 -9.11 -1.89
C ARG A 29 14.92 -7.68 -1.60
N LEU A 30 15.86 -6.74 -1.58
CA LEU A 30 15.59 -5.32 -1.35
C LEU A 30 14.61 -4.74 -2.37
N VAL A 31 14.78 -5.07 -3.65
CA VAL A 31 13.85 -4.64 -4.72
C VAL A 31 12.44 -5.18 -4.49
N ARG A 32 12.31 -6.46 -4.13
CA ARG A 32 10.98 -7.06 -3.85
C ARG A 32 10.32 -6.45 -2.63
N GLU A 33 11.09 -6.16 -1.58
CA GLU A 33 10.60 -5.53 -0.36
C GLU A 33 10.09 -4.12 -0.67
N ALA A 34 10.87 -3.31 -1.38
CA ALA A 34 10.45 -1.98 -1.81
C ALA A 34 9.20 -2.01 -2.70
N GLN A 35 9.10 -2.98 -3.62
CA GLN A 35 7.89 -3.17 -4.44
C GLN A 35 6.68 -3.52 -3.58
N PHE A 36 6.85 -4.41 -2.60
CA PHE A 36 5.78 -4.82 -1.71
C PHE A 36 5.31 -3.67 -0.82
N ASP A 37 6.22 -2.87 -0.30
CA ASP A 37 5.89 -1.68 0.49
C ASP A 37 5.19 -0.61 -0.36
N GLY A 38 5.61 -0.43 -1.62
CA GLY A 38 4.89 0.42 -2.57
C GLY A 38 3.43 -0.03 -2.76
N LEU A 39 3.20 -1.33 -2.96
CA LEU A 39 1.85 -1.89 -3.09
C LEU A 39 1.01 -1.70 -1.82
N LYS A 40 1.61 -1.76 -0.62
CA LYS A 40 0.90 -1.47 0.63
C LYS A 40 0.42 -0.03 0.68
N VAL A 41 1.27 0.92 0.31
CA VAL A 41 0.91 2.35 0.26
C VAL A 41 -0.22 2.59 -0.74
N ASP A 42 -0.14 1.99 -1.93
CA ASP A 42 -1.20 2.11 -2.94
C ASP A 42 -2.54 1.52 -2.43
N ALA A 43 -2.48 0.38 -1.74
CA ALA A 43 -3.66 -0.23 -1.15
C ALA A 43 -4.26 0.62 -0.02
N GLU A 44 -3.43 1.23 0.82
CA GLU A 44 -3.87 2.15 1.87
C GLU A 44 -4.50 3.42 1.30
N ALA A 45 -3.91 3.99 0.24
CA ALA A 45 -4.47 5.13 -0.48
C ALA A 45 -5.84 4.78 -1.08
N ALA A 46 -5.97 3.60 -1.71
CA ALA A 46 -7.24 3.12 -2.25
C ALA A 46 -8.30 2.90 -1.16
N LEU A 47 -7.91 2.35 0.01
CA LEU A 47 -8.82 2.20 1.15
C LEU A 47 -9.30 3.57 1.64
N THR A 48 -8.39 4.51 1.81
CA THR A 48 -8.70 5.89 2.25
C THR A 48 -9.62 6.58 1.25
N GLY A 49 -9.36 6.43 -0.05
CA GLY A 49 -10.24 6.91 -1.12
C GLY A 49 -11.68 6.41 -0.97
N ARG A 50 -11.87 5.10 -0.80
CA ARG A 50 -13.20 4.51 -0.61
C ARG A 50 -13.90 5.00 0.67
N ILE A 51 -13.15 5.20 1.76
CA ILE A 51 -13.71 5.72 3.01
C ILE A 51 -14.26 7.14 2.77
N MET A 52 -13.50 7.99 2.09
CA MET A 52 -13.93 9.36 1.75
C MET A 52 -15.18 9.36 0.86
N GLU A 53 -15.21 8.53 -0.19
CA GLU A 53 -16.39 8.37 -1.05
C GLU A 53 -17.62 7.95 -0.26
N ARG A 54 -17.49 6.95 0.63
CA ARG A 54 -18.60 6.49 1.46
C ARG A 54 -19.06 7.55 2.47
N ALA A 55 -18.14 8.34 3.02
CA ALA A 55 -18.49 9.44 3.92
C ALA A 55 -19.34 10.50 3.19
N VAL A 56 -18.97 10.86 1.96
CA VAL A 56 -19.75 11.80 1.12
C VAL A 56 -21.14 11.25 0.80
N ASP A 57 -21.22 9.97 0.41
CA ASP A 57 -22.51 9.32 0.15
C ASP A 57 -23.41 9.32 1.40
N LEU A 58 -22.84 9.05 2.57
CA LEU A 58 -23.57 9.04 3.84
C LEU A 58 -24.04 10.43 4.25
N ASP A 59 -23.20 11.47 4.10
CA ASP A 59 -23.59 12.86 4.38
C ASP A 59 -24.74 13.32 3.47
N ASN A 60 -24.66 13.00 2.17
CA ASN A 60 -25.73 13.30 1.23
C ASN A 60 -27.03 12.57 1.60
N TYR A 61 -26.93 11.28 1.94
CA TYR A 61 -28.09 10.49 2.37
C TYR A 61 -28.68 11.02 3.69
N ARG A 62 -27.84 11.41 4.65
CA ARG A 62 -28.23 12.06 5.90
C ARG A 62 -29.02 13.33 5.64
N LYS A 63 -28.50 14.22 4.78
CA LYS A 63 -29.18 15.48 4.42
C LYS A 63 -30.56 15.23 3.80
N GLN A 64 -30.66 14.22 2.92
CA GLN A 64 -31.94 13.82 2.32
C GLN A 64 -32.93 13.30 3.37
N LEU A 65 -32.47 12.44 4.31
CA LEU A 65 -33.30 11.90 5.39
C LEU A 65 -33.75 12.97 6.38
N ALA A 66 -32.87 13.91 6.74
CA ALA A 66 -33.18 14.98 7.66
C ALA A 66 -34.26 15.91 7.10
N GLY A 67 -34.29 16.13 5.78
CA GLY A 67 -35.33 16.94 5.13
C GLY A 67 -35.39 18.38 5.65
N GLY A 68 -34.29 18.89 6.23
CA GLY A 68 -34.24 20.21 6.88
C GLY A 68 -34.67 20.24 8.34
N ASP A 69 -35.08 19.12 8.95
CA ASP A 69 -35.36 19.03 10.39
C ASP A 69 -34.04 19.04 11.18
N PRO A 70 -33.76 20.09 11.98
CA PRO A 70 -32.49 20.22 12.70
C PRO A 70 -32.32 19.21 13.83
N VAL A 71 -33.41 18.69 14.40
CA VAL A 71 -33.36 17.69 15.47
C VAL A 71 -32.99 16.34 14.89
N LEU A 72 -33.65 15.94 13.80
CA LEU A 72 -33.32 14.70 13.09
C LEU A 72 -31.91 14.77 12.50
N ASP A 73 -31.52 15.91 11.92
CA ASP A 73 -30.18 16.16 11.40
C ASP A 73 -29.10 15.92 12.47
N ALA A 74 -29.30 16.43 13.68
CA ALA A 74 -28.39 16.24 14.81
C ALA A 74 -28.25 14.77 15.23
N VAL A 75 -29.36 14.02 15.23
CA VAL A 75 -29.34 12.58 15.55
C VAL A 75 -28.57 11.80 14.48
N LEU A 76 -28.87 12.03 13.21
CA LEU A 76 -28.23 11.31 12.10
C LEU A 76 -26.74 11.67 11.96
N THR A 77 -26.37 12.92 12.23
CA THR A 77 -24.96 13.36 12.24
C THR A 77 -24.13 12.55 13.23
N ARG A 78 -24.69 12.20 14.40
CA ARG A 78 -24.02 11.35 15.39
C ARG A 78 -23.73 9.94 14.86
N ILE A 79 -24.62 9.41 14.02
CA ILE A 79 -24.44 8.10 13.37
C ILE A 79 -23.34 8.19 12.32
N GLU A 80 -23.34 9.25 11.49
CA GLU A 80 -22.32 9.51 10.49
C GLU A 80 -20.92 9.62 11.12
N VAL A 81 -20.77 10.43 12.18
CA VAL A 81 -19.51 10.54 12.93
C VAL A 81 -19.06 9.18 13.45
N GLY A 82 -19.98 8.38 14.00
CA GLY A 82 -19.66 7.02 14.48
C GLY A 82 -19.18 6.08 13.38
N PHE A 83 -19.65 6.24 12.14
CA PHE A 83 -19.11 5.54 10.97
C PHE A 83 -17.69 6.01 10.65
N VAL A 84 -17.46 7.33 10.57
CA VAL A 84 -16.14 7.90 10.26
C VAL A 84 -15.11 7.46 11.30
N ASP A 85 -15.44 7.47 12.59
CA ASP A 85 -14.54 7.01 13.65
C ASP A 85 -14.16 5.53 13.50
N LYS A 86 -15.12 4.68 13.14
CA LYS A 86 -14.86 3.25 12.88
C LYS A 86 -13.98 3.08 11.65
N ALA A 87 -14.25 3.80 10.57
CA ALA A 87 -13.48 3.75 9.34
C ALA A 87 -12.03 4.21 9.56
N LEU A 88 -11.81 5.26 10.35
CA LEU A 88 -10.48 5.73 10.74
C LEU A 88 -9.70 4.67 11.54
N ARG A 89 -10.37 3.95 12.45
CA ARG A 89 -9.72 2.83 13.16
C ARG A 89 -9.31 1.71 12.19
N THR A 90 -10.18 1.36 11.24
CA THR A 90 -9.86 0.37 10.20
C THR A 90 -8.68 0.80 9.34
N GLN A 91 -8.62 2.08 8.92
CA GLN A 91 -7.50 2.60 8.15
C GLN A 91 -6.20 2.60 8.95
N ARG A 92 -6.21 3.02 10.21
CA ARG A 92 -5.02 2.99 11.09
C ARG A 92 -4.51 1.57 11.36
N GLY A 93 -5.40 0.58 11.39
CA GLY A 93 -5.06 -0.82 11.55
C GLY A 93 -4.61 -1.51 10.26
N PHE A 94 -4.70 -0.84 9.10
CA PHE A 94 -4.34 -1.42 7.82
C PHE A 94 -2.85 -1.75 7.78
N GLY A 95 -2.52 -3.00 7.48
CA GLY A 95 -1.12 -3.47 7.43
C GLY A 95 -0.47 -3.69 8.80
N SER A 96 -1.19 -3.51 9.92
CA SER A 96 -0.68 -3.86 11.24
C SER A 96 -0.72 -5.37 11.47
N GLU A 97 0.40 -5.97 11.90
CA GLU A 97 0.46 -7.37 12.36
C GLU A 97 -0.19 -7.58 13.74
N PHE A 98 -0.50 -6.48 14.44
CA PHE A 98 -1.14 -6.49 15.75
C PHE A 98 -2.46 -5.71 15.71
N PRO A 99 -3.61 -6.32 16.07
CA PRO A 99 -4.87 -5.60 16.12
C PRO A 99 -4.84 -4.53 17.22
N LEU A 100 -5.30 -3.32 16.89
CA LEU A 100 -5.51 -2.18 17.81
C LEU A 100 -6.80 -2.32 18.62
#